data_AF-A0A522VHH0-F1
#
_entry.id   AF-A0A522VHH0-F1
#
_cell.length_a   1.000
_cell.length_b   1.000
_cell.length_c   1.000
_cell.angle_alpha   90.00
_cell.angle_beta   90.00
_cell.angle_gamma   90.00
#
_symmetry.space_group_name_H-M   'P 1'
#
loop_
_entity.id
_entity.type
_entity.pdbx_description
1 polymer ?
#
loop_
_entity_poly.entity_id
_entity_poly.type
_entity_poly.pdbx_seq_one_letter_code
_entity_poly.pdbx_strand_id
1 'polypeptide(L)'
;MSYSKAMKAGIPMLLALAAGNADAAQREVVKARISPRCTVEADVRRDEREACWRLVCGSGRPARLGCDLTAMHQIVSLSASPDRRHLAVISVGEGHPILELVDLPVLLKQHRYSALCTVNPFPGTLDAGGWSASGVLIDSDVPLNVESPEARAAGLTAVPRRFAMSAADCRIMPVTPAADDSAARRDYRR
;
A
#
# COMPACT_ATOMS: atom_id res chain seq x y z
N MET A 1 1.76 9.39 86.53
CA MET A 1 2.07 8.12 85.83
C MET A 1 1.21 8.01 84.59
N SER A 2 1.81 7.55 83.49
CA SER A 2 1.18 7.02 82.27
C SER A 2 0.75 7.96 81.12
N TYR A 3 1.70 8.07 80.19
CA TYR A 3 1.65 7.77 78.75
C TYR A 3 0.81 8.62 77.76
N SER A 4 1.57 9.30 76.90
CA SER A 4 1.25 9.74 75.54
C SER A 4 0.52 8.71 74.68
N LYS A 5 -0.35 9.19 73.77
CA LYS A 5 -0.46 8.61 72.43
C LYS A 5 -0.92 9.63 71.39
N ALA A 6 0.02 9.98 70.52
CA ALA A 6 -0.22 10.71 69.28
C ALA A 6 -1.00 9.84 68.28
N MET A 7 -1.97 10.43 67.58
CA MET A 7 -2.54 9.84 66.37
C MET A 7 -2.21 10.71 65.16
N LYS A 8 -1.61 10.04 64.18
CA LYS A 8 -1.10 10.52 62.89
C LYS A 8 -2.25 11.03 62.01
N ALA A 9 -2.04 12.19 61.39
CA ALA A 9 -2.83 12.65 60.25
C ALA A 9 -2.59 11.71 59.05
N GLY A 10 -3.67 11.13 58.52
CA GLY A 10 -3.66 10.35 57.30
C GLY A 10 -3.55 11.25 56.07
N ILE A 11 -2.55 10.99 55.23
CA ILE A 11 -2.34 11.64 53.94
C ILE A 11 -3.39 11.06 52.97
N PRO A 12 -4.25 11.86 52.32
CA PRO A 12 -5.10 11.36 51.26
C PRO A 12 -4.24 11.02 50.05
N MET A 13 -4.23 9.74 49.70
CA MET A 13 -3.64 9.21 48.47
C MET A 13 -4.50 9.69 47.29
N LEU A 14 -4.07 10.78 46.65
CA LEU A 14 -4.61 11.24 45.37
C LEU A 14 -4.27 10.20 44.30
N LEU A 15 -5.21 9.29 44.02
CA LEU A 15 -5.18 8.45 42.84
C LEU A 15 -5.41 9.36 41.62
N ALA A 16 -4.33 9.79 40.98
CA ALA A 16 -4.39 10.39 39.66
C ALA A 16 -4.78 9.28 38.66
N LEU A 17 -6.05 9.29 38.22
CA LEU A 17 -6.50 8.59 37.03
C LEU A 17 -5.70 9.16 35.84
N ALA A 18 -4.64 8.47 35.44
CA ALA A 18 -3.99 8.70 34.16
C ALA A 18 -4.94 8.23 33.05
N ALA A 19 -5.85 9.12 32.61
CA ALA A 19 -6.50 9.04 31.31
C ALA A 19 -5.46 9.38 30.24
N GLY A 20 -4.48 8.49 30.06
CA GLY A 20 -3.37 8.68 29.13
C GLY A 20 -3.61 7.90 27.83
N ASN A 21 -4.28 8.56 26.88
CA ASN A 21 -4.18 8.31 25.44
C ASN A 21 -4.28 6.85 24.96
N ALA A 22 -5.39 6.18 25.25
CA ALA A 22 -5.88 5.19 24.29
C ALA A 22 -6.44 5.96 23.07
N ASP A 23 -6.07 5.52 21.88
CA ASP A 23 -6.86 5.72 20.66
C ASP A 23 -6.62 6.98 19.81
N ALA A 24 -5.35 7.33 19.61
CA ALA A 24 -4.93 7.90 18.33
C ALA A 24 -4.06 6.89 17.59
N ALA A 25 -4.61 5.71 17.29
CA ALA A 25 -4.02 4.82 16.30
C ALA A 25 -3.84 5.66 15.03
N GLN A 26 -2.60 6.00 14.73
CA GLN A 26 -2.23 6.90 13.65
C GLN A 26 -2.82 6.33 12.37
N ARG A 27 -3.83 7.00 11.80
CA ARG A 27 -4.45 6.58 10.54
C ARG A 27 -3.39 6.68 9.46
N GLU A 28 -2.81 5.56 9.12
CA GLU A 28 -1.92 5.44 7.98
C GLU A 28 -2.76 5.51 6.71
N VAL A 29 -2.36 6.36 5.78
CA VAL A 29 -3.08 6.60 4.53
C VAL A 29 -2.07 6.55 3.40
N VAL A 30 -2.30 5.65 2.45
CA VAL A 30 -1.50 5.57 1.22
C VAL A 30 -2.17 6.42 0.15
N LYS A 31 -1.35 7.08 -0.68
CA LYS A 31 -1.81 8.12 -1.60
C LYS A 31 -1.22 7.92 -3.00
N ALA A 32 -2.05 8.10 -4.02
CA ALA A 32 -1.60 8.24 -5.40
C ALA A 32 -2.13 9.54 -6.01
N ARG A 33 -1.22 10.37 -6.52
CA ARG A 33 -1.60 11.58 -7.28
C ARG A 33 -2.15 11.15 -8.63
N ILE A 34 -3.40 11.48 -8.93
CA ILE A 34 -4.04 11.20 -10.23
C ILE A 34 -4.07 12.42 -11.15
N SER A 35 -3.86 13.63 -10.61
CA SER A 35 -3.70 14.87 -11.39
C SER A 35 -2.94 15.91 -10.56
N PRO A 36 -2.54 17.06 -11.12
CA PRO A 36 -1.88 18.12 -10.34
C PRO A 36 -2.69 18.61 -9.12
N ARG A 37 -4.01 18.41 -9.12
CA ARG A 37 -4.90 18.88 -8.07
C ARG A 37 -5.63 17.77 -7.33
N CYS A 38 -5.47 16.51 -7.74
CA CYS A 38 -6.25 15.41 -7.19
C CYS A 38 -5.40 14.21 -6.79
N THR A 39 -5.77 13.60 -5.68
CA THR A 39 -5.13 12.42 -5.10
C THR A 39 -6.20 11.41 -4.72
N VAL A 40 -5.96 10.13 -5.01
CA VAL A 40 -6.70 9.02 -4.41
C VAL A 40 -5.99 8.61 -3.13
N GLU A 41 -6.73 8.50 -2.05
CA GLU A 41 -6.27 8.12 -0.73
C GLU A 41 -6.97 6.83 -0.30
N ALA A 42 -6.22 5.89 0.27
CA ALA A 42 -6.77 4.67 0.87
C ALA A 42 -6.30 4.57 2.33
N ASP A 43 -7.25 4.32 3.24
CA ASP A 43 -6.94 4.03 4.63
C ASP A 43 -6.24 2.68 4.74
N VAL A 44 -5.15 2.63 5.50
CA VAL A 44 -4.49 1.38 5.91
C VAL A 44 -4.99 1.02 7.30
N ARG A 45 -5.55 -0.18 7.42
CA ARG A 45 -6.13 -0.66 8.68
C ARG A 45 -5.63 -2.05 9.00
N ARG A 46 -5.42 -2.28 10.30
CA ARG A 46 -5.06 -3.59 10.89
C ARG A 46 -6.10 -4.07 11.90
N ASP A 47 -7.15 -3.28 12.09
CA ASP A 47 -8.29 -3.54 12.96
C ASP A 47 -9.52 -3.94 12.13
N GLU A 48 -10.61 -4.29 12.80
CA GLU A 48 -11.89 -4.68 12.17
C GLU A 48 -12.69 -3.48 11.63
N ARG A 49 -12.11 -2.28 11.65
CA ARG A 49 -12.79 -1.06 11.20
C ARG A 49 -12.67 -0.93 9.69
N GLU A 50 -13.70 -0.37 9.09
CA GLU A 50 -13.74 -0.12 7.64
C GLU A 50 -12.50 0.65 7.14
N ALA A 51 -11.91 0.17 6.06
CA ALA A 51 -10.83 0.81 5.32
C ALA A 51 -11.41 1.58 4.13
N CYS A 52 -11.45 2.91 4.22
CA CYS A 52 -12.12 3.74 3.22
C CYS A 52 -11.17 4.31 2.17
N TRP A 53 -11.71 4.44 0.96
CA TRP A 53 -11.10 5.10 -0.18
C TRP A 53 -11.73 6.48 -0.39
N ARG A 54 -10.89 7.46 -0.74
CA ARG A 54 -11.32 8.85 -0.92
C ARG A 54 -10.62 9.50 -2.12
N LEU A 55 -11.34 10.39 -2.78
CA LEU A 55 -10.79 11.34 -3.74
C LEU A 55 -10.67 12.71 -3.07
N VAL A 56 -9.46 13.25 -3.04
CA VAL A 56 -9.16 14.58 -2.51
C VAL A 56 -8.72 15.47 -3.66
N CYS A 57 -9.49 16.52 -3.95
CA CYS A 57 -9.20 17.47 -5.03
C CYS A 57 -9.17 18.92 -4.52
N GLY A 58 -8.06 19.62 -4.72
CA GLY A 58 -7.88 21.02 -4.33
C GLY A 58 -8.20 21.26 -2.85
N SER A 59 -8.83 22.41 -2.54
CA SER A 59 -9.32 22.75 -1.20
C SER A 59 -10.72 22.19 -0.91
N GLY A 60 -11.22 21.28 -1.75
CA GLY A 60 -12.55 20.71 -1.60
C GLY A 60 -12.64 19.73 -0.43
N ARG A 61 -13.88 19.39 -0.06
CA ARG A 61 -14.14 18.27 0.85
C ARG A 61 -13.78 16.96 0.14
N PRO A 62 -13.09 16.01 0.81
CA PRO A 62 -12.85 14.68 0.27
C PRO A 62 -14.16 13.98 -0.13
N ALA A 63 -14.21 13.42 -1.33
CA ALA A 63 -15.31 12.57 -1.77
C ALA A 63 -15.01 11.11 -1.37
N ARG A 64 -15.94 10.45 -0.69
CA ARG A 64 -15.81 9.02 -0.37
C ARG A 64 -16.07 8.19 -1.62
N LEU A 65 -15.11 7.36 -2.00
CA LEU A 65 -15.22 6.41 -3.12
C LEU A 65 -15.81 5.07 -2.67
N GLY A 66 -15.70 4.73 -1.40
CA GLY A 66 -16.26 3.51 -0.79
C GLY A 66 -15.41 3.06 0.39
N CYS A 67 -15.87 2.05 1.11
CA CYS A 67 -15.10 1.41 2.18
C CYS A 67 -15.11 -0.11 1.97
N ASP A 68 -14.05 -0.77 2.45
CA ASP A 68 -13.83 -2.22 2.29
C ASP A 68 -13.98 -2.67 0.83
N LEU A 69 -13.52 -1.80 -0.07
CA LEU A 69 -13.61 -2.02 -1.51
C LEU A 69 -12.61 -3.07 -2.01
N THR A 70 -11.54 -3.30 -1.27
CA THR A 70 -10.47 -4.25 -1.60
C THR A 70 -10.57 -5.50 -0.75
N ALA A 71 -10.18 -6.63 -1.33
CA ALA A 71 -10.10 -7.88 -0.57
C ALA A 71 -9.08 -7.80 0.59
N MET A 72 -8.09 -6.91 0.51
CA MET A 72 -7.06 -6.70 1.54
C MET A 72 -7.07 -5.26 2.04
N HIS A 73 -7.11 -5.07 3.36
CA HIS A 73 -7.08 -3.76 4.03
C HIS A 73 -5.66 -3.20 4.25
N GLN A 74 -4.63 -4.00 3.99
CA GLN A 74 -3.22 -3.65 4.16
C GLN A 74 -2.61 -3.20 2.82
N ILE A 75 -3.07 -2.06 2.32
CA ILE A 75 -2.48 -1.41 1.14
C ILE A 75 -1.14 -0.79 1.56
N VAL A 76 -0.07 -1.08 0.83
CA VAL A 76 1.27 -0.56 1.12
C VAL A 76 1.75 0.43 0.07
N SER A 77 1.20 0.38 -1.15
CA SER A 77 1.57 1.31 -2.22
C SER A 77 0.41 1.55 -3.19
N LEU A 78 0.32 2.78 -3.70
CA LEU A 78 -0.58 3.19 -4.76
C LEU A 78 0.22 3.97 -5.80
N SER A 79 0.01 3.67 -7.08
CA SER A 79 0.63 4.41 -8.18
C SER A 79 -0.36 4.60 -9.32
N ALA A 80 -0.59 5.84 -9.76
CA ALA A 80 -1.50 6.12 -10.86
C ALA A 80 -0.75 6.17 -12.20
N SER A 81 -1.36 5.58 -13.22
CA SER A 81 -0.85 5.67 -14.59
C SER A 81 -0.84 7.12 -15.11
N PRO A 82 0.14 7.50 -15.95
CA PRO A 82 0.21 8.85 -16.54
C PRO A 82 -1.03 9.21 -17.38
N ASP A 83 -1.65 8.22 -18.03
CA ASP A 83 -2.87 8.40 -18.83
C ASP A 83 -4.15 8.42 -17.97
N ARG A 84 -4.02 8.17 -16.66
CA ARG A 84 -5.10 8.17 -15.66
C ARG A 84 -6.19 7.14 -15.92
N ARG A 85 -5.87 6.05 -16.62
CA ARG A 85 -6.81 4.94 -16.85
C ARG A 85 -6.69 3.84 -15.81
N HIS A 86 -5.52 3.70 -15.21
CA HIS A 86 -5.21 2.62 -14.29
C HIS A 86 -4.60 3.12 -12.98
N LEU A 87 -4.80 2.35 -11.92
CA LEU A 87 -4.16 2.50 -10.62
C LEU A 87 -3.52 1.17 -10.24
N ALA A 88 -2.20 1.15 -10.05
CA ALA A 88 -1.51 0.02 -9.47
C ALA A 88 -1.67 0.07 -7.95
N VAL A 89 -2.16 -1.01 -7.36
CA VAL A 89 -2.39 -1.16 -5.92
C VAL A 89 -1.56 -2.34 -5.44
N ILE A 90 -0.65 -2.10 -4.48
CA ILE A 90 0.04 -3.18 -3.79
C ILE A 90 -0.56 -3.31 -2.41
N SER A 91 -1.02 -4.51 -2.10
CA SER A 91 -1.53 -4.88 -0.79
C SER A 91 -0.84 -6.13 -0.26
N VAL A 92 -0.90 -6.36 1.04
CA VAL A 92 -0.26 -7.50 1.69
C VAL A 92 -1.31 -8.36 2.38
N GLY A 93 -1.34 -9.65 2.05
CA GLY A 93 -2.18 -10.65 2.71
C GLY A 93 -1.29 -11.75 3.29
N GLU A 94 -1.40 -12.03 4.59
CA GLU A 94 -0.58 -13.05 5.28
C GLU A 94 0.94 -12.90 5.07
N GLY A 95 1.41 -11.67 4.84
CA GLY A 95 2.81 -11.37 4.57
C GLY A 95 3.23 -11.43 3.10
N HIS A 96 2.31 -11.71 2.17
CA HIS A 96 2.59 -11.79 0.74
C HIS A 96 2.09 -10.55 0.01
N PRO A 97 2.96 -9.82 -0.71
CA PRO A 97 2.53 -8.69 -1.52
C PRO A 97 1.79 -9.18 -2.76
N ILE A 98 0.66 -8.58 -3.06
CA ILE A 98 -0.11 -8.79 -4.29
C ILE A 98 -0.23 -7.44 -4.98
N LEU A 99 -0.02 -7.42 -6.31
CA LEU A 99 -0.24 -6.24 -7.14
C LEU A 99 -1.52 -6.41 -7.94
N GLU A 100 -2.40 -5.42 -7.87
CA GLU A 100 -3.60 -5.31 -8.68
C GLU A 100 -3.53 -4.09 -9.59
N LEU A 101 -3.96 -4.25 -10.83
CA LEU A 101 -4.17 -3.14 -11.76
C LEU A 101 -5.66 -2.80 -11.79
N VAL A 102 -6.02 -1.65 -11.24
CA VAL A 102 -7.42 -1.25 -11.04
C VAL A 102 -7.87 -0.27 -12.13
N ASP A 103 -9.09 -0.45 -12.63
CA ASP A 103 -9.76 0.52 -13.51
C ASP A 103 -10.08 1.81 -12.74
N LEU A 104 -9.28 2.84 -12.99
CA LEU A 104 -9.38 4.10 -12.26
C LEU A 104 -10.67 4.87 -12.61
N PRO A 105 -11.09 5.01 -13.89
CA PRO A 105 -12.38 5.59 -14.23
C PRO A 105 -13.58 4.93 -13.54
N VAL A 106 -13.61 3.59 -13.44
CA VAL A 106 -14.66 2.86 -12.73
C VAL A 106 -14.63 3.20 -11.24
N LEU A 107 -13.46 3.18 -10.61
CA LEU A 107 -13.32 3.56 -9.20
C LEU A 107 -13.82 4.98 -8.93
N LEU A 108 -13.44 5.95 -9.78
CA LEU A 108 -13.77 7.36 -9.58
C LEU A 108 -15.22 7.71 -9.90
N LYS A 109 -15.82 7.10 -10.93
CA LYS A 109 -17.17 7.47 -11.41
C LYS A 109 -18.27 6.59 -10.84
N GLN A 110 -17.95 5.32 -10.59
CA GLN A 110 -18.92 4.31 -10.17
C GLN A 110 -18.69 3.87 -8.72
N HIS A 111 -17.66 4.39 -8.05
CA HIS A 111 -17.38 4.06 -6.64
C HIS A 111 -17.19 2.55 -6.43
N ARG A 112 -16.62 1.88 -7.46
CA ARG A 112 -16.46 0.42 -7.49
C ARG A 112 -15.01 0.06 -7.75
N TYR A 113 -14.46 -0.84 -6.94
CA TYR A 113 -13.16 -1.41 -7.18
C TYR A 113 -13.25 -2.53 -8.23
N SER A 114 -12.44 -2.42 -9.28
CA SER A 114 -12.44 -3.34 -10.40
C SER A 114 -11.01 -3.65 -10.78
N ALA A 115 -10.46 -4.71 -10.20
CA ALA A 115 -9.15 -5.23 -10.59
C ALA A 115 -9.26 -5.85 -12.00
N LEU A 116 -8.46 -5.32 -12.93
CA LEU A 116 -8.34 -5.81 -14.30
C LEU A 116 -7.31 -6.95 -14.38
N CYS A 117 -6.20 -6.80 -13.64
CA CYS A 117 -5.12 -7.78 -13.56
C CYS A 117 -4.73 -7.96 -12.09
N THR A 118 -4.31 -9.17 -11.73
CA THR A 118 -3.79 -9.49 -10.40
C THR A 118 -2.50 -10.30 -10.55
N VAL A 119 -1.46 -9.90 -9.84
CA VAL A 119 -0.16 -10.58 -9.79
C VAL A 119 0.12 -11.00 -8.35
N ASN A 120 0.21 -12.31 -8.16
CA ASN A 120 0.67 -12.89 -6.91
C ASN A 120 2.06 -13.51 -7.15
N PRO A 121 3.14 -12.94 -6.56
CA PRO A 121 4.50 -13.41 -6.78
C PRO A 121 4.81 -14.68 -6.01
N PHE A 122 3.90 -15.22 -5.18
CA PHE A 122 4.24 -16.31 -4.26
C PHE A 122 4.89 -17.53 -4.96
N PRO A 123 6.00 -18.07 -4.42
CA PRO A 123 6.82 -17.49 -3.35
C PRO A 123 7.65 -16.32 -3.88
N GLY A 124 7.77 -15.23 -3.11
CA GLY A 124 8.57 -14.07 -3.50
C GLY A 124 7.95 -12.75 -3.10
N THR A 125 8.55 -11.67 -3.57
CA THR A 125 8.13 -10.28 -3.37
C THR A 125 7.99 -9.55 -4.71
N LEU A 126 7.22 -8.47 -4.70
CA LEU A 126 7.12 -7.56 -5.84
C LEU A 126 7.00 -6.11 -5.36
N ASP A 127 7.33 -5.18 -6.25
CA ASP A 127 7.06 -3.75 -6.12
C ASP A 127 6.71 -3.15 -7.49
N ALA A 128 6.03 -2.00 -7.49
CA ALA A 128 5.66 -1.26 -8.68
C ALA A 128 6.82 -0.33 -9.07
N GLY A 129 7.67 -0.78 -9.99
CA GLY A 129 8.85 -0.07 -10.49
C GLY A 129 8.56 1.12 -11.42
N GLY A 130 7.29 1.47 -11.64
CA GLY A 130 6.85 2.63 -12.42
C GLY A 130 5.86 2.29 -13.53
N TRP A 131 5.72 3.20 -14.50
CA TRP A 131 4.83 3.03 -15.65
C TRP A 131 5.60 3.11 -16.96
N SER A 132 5.16 2.32 -17.93
CA SER A 132 5.55 2.39 -19.33
C SER A 132 4.36 2.87 -20.18
N ALA A 133 4.56 3.03 -21.48
CA ALA A 133 3.47 3.39 -22.40
C ALA A 133 2.37 2.30 -22.48
N SER A 134 2.70 1.04 -22.21
CA SER A 134 1.80 -0.11 -22.38
C SER A 134 1.27 -0.70 -21.06
N GLY A 135 1.78 -0.25 -19.91
CA GLY A 135 1.35 -0.78 -18.61
C GLY A 135 2.33 -0.52 -17.48
N VAL A 136 2.27 -1.34 -16.43
CA VAL A 136 3.05 -1.15 -15.20
C VAL A 136 4.36 -1.93 -15.27
N LEU A 137 5.43 -1.31 -14.77
CA LEU A 137 6.71 -1.98 -14.55
C LEU A 137 6.71 -2.58 -13.15
N ILE A 138 7.14 -3.84 -13.03
CA ILE A 138 7.14 -4.60 -11.78
C ILE A 138 8.57 -5.05 -11.51
N ASP A 139 9.08 -4.75 -10.33
CA ASP A 139 10.34 -5.32 -9.85
C ASP A 139 10.00 -6.52 -8.95
N SER A 140 10.61 -7.68 -9.19
CA SER A 140 10.33 -8.90 -8.42
C SER A 140 11.57 -9.78 -8.27
N ASP A 141 11.71 -10.42 -7.12
CA ASP A 141 12.77 -11.39 -6.83
C ASP A 141 12.55 -12.76 -7.50
N VAL A 142 11.43 -12.95 -8.20
CA VAL A 142 11.07 -14.20 -8.86
C VAL A 142 10.61 -14.01 -10.31
N PRO A 143 10.67 -15.07 -11.15
CA PRO A 143 10.15 -15.01 -12.50
C PRO A 143 8.61 -14.99 -12.53
N LEU A 144 8.03 -13.81 -12.78
CA LEU A 144 6.58 -13.61 -12.83
C LEU A 144 5.91 -14.18 -14.10
N ASN A 145 6.69 -14.52 -15.12
CA ASN A 145 6.22 -15.16 -16.35
C ASN A 145 6.18 -16.71 -16.25
N VAL A 146 6.35 -17.25 -15.05
CA VAL A 146 6.29 -18.68 -14.75
C VAL A 146 5.08 -18.95 -13.87
N GLU A 147 4.24 -19.90 -14.28
CA GLU A 147 2.98 -20.21 -13.58
C GLU A 147 3.18 -21.11 -12.35
N SER A 148 4.07 -22.12 -12.44
CA SER A 148 4.31 -23.06 -11.32
C SER A 148 5.02 -22.37 -10.15
N PRO A 149 4.46 -22.48 -8.92
CA PRO A 149 5.14 -21.99 -7.71
C PRO A 149 6.51 -22.61 -7.48
N GLU A 150 6.71 -23.89 -7.80
CA GLU A 150 7.97 -24.60 -7.62
C GLU A 150 9.05 -24.07 -8.57
N ALA A 151 8.69 -23.90 -9.85
CA ALA A 151 9.59 -23.32 -10.85
C ALA A 151 9.90 -21.85 -10.53
N ARG A 152 8.94 -21.12 -9.97
CA ARG A 152 9.14 -19.75 -9.48
C ARG A 152 10.11 -19.71 -8.28
N ALA A 153 9.93 -20.60 -7.31
CA ALA A 153 10.82 -20.74 -6.15
C ALA A 153 12.26 -21.03 -6.58
N ALA A 154 12.45 -21.93 -7.56
CA ALA A 154 13.76 -22.24 -8.14
C ALA A 154 14.42 -21.03 -8.83
N GLY A 155 13.62 -20.04 -9.25
CA GLY A 155 14.07 -18.80 -9.88
C GLY A 155 14.31 -17.63 -8.93
N LEU A 156 14.12 -17.81 -7.62
CA LEU A 156 14.30 -16.77 -6.60
C LEU A 156 15.72 -16.20 -6.64
N THR A 157 15.84 -14.87 -6.56
CA THR A 157 17.12 -14.18 -6.63
C THR A 157 17.16 -12.97 -5.71
N ALA A 158 18.35 -12.68 -5.15
CA ALA A 158 18.57 -11.49 -4.32
C ALA A 158 18.51 -10.17 -5.11
N VAL A 159 18.61 -10.23 -6.44
CA VAL A 159 18.57 -9.05 -7.31
C VAL A 159 17.23 -9.02 -8.02
N PRO A 160 16.34 -8.05 -7.71
CA PRO A 160 15.06 -7.95 -8.39
C PRO A 160 15.21 -7.84 -9.91
N ARG A 161 14.42 -8.63 -10.62
CA ARG A 161 14.26 -8.59 -12.07
C ARG A 161 13.09 -7.67 -12.39
N ARG A 162 13.17 -7.01 -13.55
CA ARG A 162 12.12 -6.12 -14.02
C ARG A 162 11.24 -6.82 -15.03
N PHE A 163 9.93 -6.64 -14.88
CA PHE A 163 8.89 -7.12 -15.76
C PHE A 163 8.01 -5.95 -16.20
N ALA A 164 7.36 -6.10 -17.35
CA ALA A 164 6.30 -5.22 -17.79
C ALA A 164 5.01 -6.04 -17.82
N MET A 165 3.97 -5.56 -17.13
CA MET A 165 2.62 -6.09 -17.25
C MET A 165 1.80 -5.16 -18.15
N SER A 166 1.30 -5.72 -19.25
CA SER A 166 0.41 -5.02 -20.17
C SER A 166 -0.95 -4.75 -19.52
N ALA A 167 -1.44 -3.52 -19.63
CA ALA A 167 -2.76 -3.16 -19.12
C ALA A 167 -3.92 -3.67 -20.00
N ALA A 168 -3.62 -4.07 -21.25
CA ALA A 168 -4.65 -4.49 -22.20
C ALA A 168 -5.04 -5.97 -22.07
N ASP A 169 -4.08 -6.82 -21.75
CA ASP A 169 -4.24 -8.28 -21.76
C ASP A 169 -3.60 -8.97 -20.54
N CYS A 170 -3.12 -8.20 -19.56
CA CYS A 170 -2.47 -8.68 -18.34
C CYS A 170 -1.23 -9.55 -18.58
N ARG A 171 -0.68 -9.58 -19.80
CA ARG A 171 0.51 -10.39 -20.09
C ARG A 171 1.74 -9.77 -19.42
N ILE A 172 2.51 -10.62 -18.74
CA ILE A 172 3.75 -10.25 -18.07
C ILE A 172 4.95 -10.69 -18.91
N MET A 173 5.83 -9.75 -19.25
CA MET A 173 7.04 -10.03 -20.01
C MET A 173 8.28 -9.52 -19.27
N PRO A 174 9.41 -10.25 -19.31
CA PRO A 174 10.65 -9.74 -18.77
C PRO A 174 11.10 -8.50 -19.55
N VAL A 175 11.60 -7.49 -18.84
CA VAL A 175 12.22 -6.32 -19.44
C VAL A 175 13.71 -6.57 -19.45
N THR A 176 14.29 -6.71 -20.65
CA THR A 176 15.74 -6.68 -20.79
C THR A 176 16.23 -5.29 -20.39
N PRO A 177 17.13 -5.15 -19.41
CA PRO A 177 17.74 -3.86 -19.13
C PRO A 177 18.33 -3.32 -20.42
N ALA A 178 17.94 -2.10 -20.82
CA ALA A 178 18.68 -1.42 -21.86
C ALA A 178 20.14 -1.31 -21.38
N ALA A 179 21.10 -1.57 -22.26
CA ALA A 179 22.52 -1.65 -21.91
C ALA A 179 23.05 -0.39 -21.16
N ASP A 180 22.32 0.74 -21.20
CA ASP A 180 22.71 2.03 -20.64
C ASP A 180 22.03 2.45 -19.31
N ASP A 181 21.14 1.66 -18.72
CA ASP A 181 20.39 2.10 -17.51
C ASP A 181 21.22 2.11 -16.20
N SER A 182 22.49 1.72 -16.30
CA SER A 182 23.46 1.73 -15.19
C SER A 182 24.05 3.12 -14.88
N ALA A 183 23.85 4.11 -15.77
CA ALA A 183 24.28 5.49 -15.55
C ALA A 183 23.31 6.28 -14.64
N ALA A 184 22.00 6.05 -14.74
CA ALA A 184 20.99 6.86 -14.06
C ALA A 184 20.81 6.57 -12.55
N ARG A 185 21.24 5.40 -12.06
CA ARG A 185 21.11 5.02 -10.64
C ARG A 185 22.17 5.62 -9.71
N ARG A 186 23.20 6.32 -10.22
CA ARG A 186 24.25 6.92 -9.36
C ARG A 186 23.82 8.20 -8.64
N ASP A 187 22.76 8.87 -9.08
CA ASP A 187 22.42 10.20 -8.57
C ASP A 187 21.36 10.24 -7.45
N TYR A 188 20.78 9.10 -7.06
CA TYR A 188 19.72 9.06 -6.03
C TYR A 188 20.21 8.71 -4.61
N ARG A 189 21.53 8.66 -4.38
CA ARG A 189 22.15 8.58 -3.03
C ARG A 189 22.88 9.89 -2.72
N ARG A 190 22.14 10.96 -2.43
CA ARG A 190 22.63 12.12 -1.68
C ARG A 190 21.57 12.57 -0.69
#